data_AF-A0A450X8E9-F1
#
_entry.id   AF-A0A450X8E9-F1
#
_cell.length_a   1.000
_cell.length_b   1.000
_cell.length_c   1.000
_cell.angle_alpha   90.00
_cell.angle_beta   90.00
_cell.angle_gamma   90.00
#
_symmetry.space_group_name_H-M   'P 1'
#
loop_
_entity.id
_entity.type
_entity.pdbx_description
1 polymer ?
#
loop_
_entity_poly.entity_id
_entity_poly.type
_entity_poly.pdbx_seq_one_letter_code
_entity_poly.pdbx_strand_id
1 'polypeptide(L)'
;HLRKLDADAVTEAIRLKILEEHELAVYVVLLLRPGVLPKTSSGKVQRRICLAQFLAGELDNVGKWERPKLEEMAPPAITTPPPFGATKDSIRDRSIGKAT
;
A
#
# COMPACT_ATOMS: atom_id res chain seq x y z
N HIS A 1 27.36 -8.22 -15.20
CA HIS A 1 25.98 -8.64 -15.53
C HIS A 1 24.92 -7.70 -14.94
N LEU A 2 25.02 -7.30 -13.66
CA LEU A 2 24.04 -6.40 -13.02
C LEU A 2 24.01 -4.93 -13.50
N ARG A 3 25.04 -4.45 -14.23
CA ARG A 3 25.16 -3.04 -14.68
C ARG A 3 24.05 -2.56 -15.63
N LYS A 4 23.22 -3.46 -16.16
CA LYS A 4 22.12 -3.16 -17.10
C LYS A 4 20.77 -3.71 -16.63
N LEU A 5 20.63 -4.03 -15.33
CA LEU A 5 19.37 -4.55 -14.81
C LEU A 5 18.34 -3.41 -14.73
N ASP A 6 17.25 -3.55 -15.47
CA ASP A 6 16.04 -2.76 -15.27
C ASP A 6 15.19 -3.43 -14.19
N ALA A 7 15.35 -2.98 -12.95
CA ALA A 7 14.67 -3.58 -11.80
C ALA A 7 13.16 -3.37 -11.85
N ASP A 8 12.69 -2.25 -12.39
CA ASP A 8 11.28 -1.91 -12.45
C ASP A 8 10.55 -2.81 -13.45
N ALA A 9 11.10 -2.93 -14.67
CA ALA A 9 10.55 -3.82 -15.69
C ALA A 9 10.50 -5.29 -15.23
N VAL A 10 11.56 -5.76 -14.54
CA VAL A 10 11.62 -7.13 -14.01
C VAL A 10 10.60 -7.36 -12.90
N THR A 11 10.51 -6.44 -11.93
CA THR A 11 9.54 -6.57 -10.84
C THR A 11 8.11 -6.49 -11.35
N GLU A 12 7.82 -5.66 -12.36
CA GLU A 12 6.52 -5.59 -13.03
C GLU A 12 6.15 -6.91 -13.71
N ALA A 13 7.05 -7.45 -14.53
CA ALA A 13 6.82 -8.72 -15.22
C ALA A 13 6.51 -9.87 -14.25
N ILE A 14 7.26 -9.97 -13.13
CA ILE A 14 7.02 -10.97 -12.08
C ILE A 14 5.63 -10.82 -11.48
N ARG A 15 5.23 -9.60 -11.11
CA ARG A 15 3.94 -9.32 -10.46
C ARG A 15 2.76 -9.63 -11.38
N LEU A 16 2.83 -9.20 -12.64
CA LEU A 16 1.79 -9.43 -13.62
C LEU A 16 1.61 -10.93 -13.88
N LYS A 17 2.71 -11.68 -14.00
CA LYS A 17 2.63 -13.13 -14.23
C LYS A 17 2.06 -13.90 -13.03
N ILE A 18 2.46 -13.55 -11.81
CA ILE A 18 1.89 -14.16 -10.60
C ILE A 18 0.38 -13.85 -10.50
N LEU A 19 -0.03 -12.64 -10.83
CA LEU A 19 -1.44 -12.26 -10.83
C LEU A 19 -2.24 -13.04 -11.89
N GLU A 20 -1.69 -13.19 -13.10
CA GLU A 20 -2.34 -13.89 -14.21
C GLU A 20 -2.50 -15.40 -13.93
N GLU A 21 -1.46 -16.05 -13.41
CA GLU A 21 -1.43 -17.51 -13.25
C GLU A 21 -2.04 -18.00 -11.93
N HIS A 22 -1.99 -17.16 -10.89
CA HIS A 22 -2.39 -17.56 -9.54
C HIS A 22 -3.46 -16.67 -8.93
N GLU A 23 -3.89 -15.60 -9.59
CA GLU A 23 -4.87 -14.63 -9.08
C GLU A 23 -4.44 -13.99 -7.74
N LEU A 24 -3.13 -13.99 -7.45
CA LEU A 24 -2.56 -13.47 -6.22
C LEU A 24 -1.83 -12.15 -6.45
N ALA A 25 -2.22 -11.13 -5.69
CA ALA A 25 -1.51 -9.85 -5.66
C ALA A 25 -0.24 -9.96 -4.78
N VAL A 26 0.91 -9.72 -5.39
CA VAL A 26 2.20 -9.69 -4.68
C VAL A 26 2.33 -8.40 -3.86
N TYR A 27 2.81 -8.53 -2.62
CA TYR A 27 3.07 -7.39 -1.74
C TYR A 27 4.48 -6.85 -1.87
N VAL A 28 5.48 -7.72 -1.98
CA VAL A 28 6.89 -7.33 -2.02
C VAL A 28 7.62 -8.20 -3.03
N VAL A 29 8.48 -7.57 -3.84
CA VAL A 29 9.46 -8.24 -4.69
C VAL A 29 10.82 -7.69 -4.34
N LEU A 30 11.74 -8.57 -3.95
CA LEU A 30 13.11 -8.21 -3.60
C LEU A 30 14.08 -8.91 -4.56
N LEU A 31 14.82 -8.13 -5.34
CA LEU A 31 15.86 -8.63 -6.24
C LEU A 31 17.18 -8.68 -5.49
N LEU A 32 17.73 -9.87 -5.27
CA LEU A 32 18.92 -10.07 -4.44
C LEU A 32 20.22 -10.02 -5.25
N ARG A 33 21.32 -9.62 -4.60
CA ARG A 33 22.65 -9.84 -5.19
C ARG A 33 22.92 -11.35 -5.35
N PRO A 34 23.60 -11.79 -6.43
CA PRO A 34 24.00 -13.18 -6.57
C PRO A 34 24.79 -13.68 -5.36
N GLY A 35 24.45 -14.87 -4.88
CA GLY A 35 25.15 -15.52 -3.76
C GLY A 35 24.62 -15.21 -2.37
N VAL A 36 23.74 -14.21 -2.19
CA VAL A 36 23.25 -13.82 -0.85
C VAL A 36 22.03 -14.64 -0.38
N LEU A 37 21.30 -15.29 -1.30
CA LEU A 37 20.13 -16.08 -0.95
C LEU A 37 20.54 -17.30 -0.07
N PRO A 38 19.97 -17.45 1.14
CA PRO A 38 20.29 -18.58 2.02
C PRO A 38 19.98 -19.92 1.37
N LYS A 39 20.98 -20.79 1.28
CA LYS A 39 20.88 -22.12 0.68
C LYS A 39 21.56 -23.16 1.56
N THR A 40 21.05 -24.39 1.51
CA THR A 40 21.73 -25.57 2.07
C THR A 40 22.98 -25.88 1.25
N SER A 41 23.86 -26.75 1.78
CA SER A 41 25.01 -27.28 1.04
C SER A 41 24.63 -27.96 -0.29
N SER A 42 23.41 -28.50 -0.37
CA SER A 42 22.82 -29.08 -1.60
C SER A 42 22.17 -28.07 -2.55
N GLY A 43 22.23 -26.77 -2.23
CA GLY A 43 21.69 -25.70 -3.07
C GLY A 43 20.19 -25.42 -2.90
N LYS A 44 19.49 -26.12 -2.00
CA LYS A 44 18.07 -25.86 -1.73
C LYS A 44 17.91 -24.55 -0.96
N VAL A 45 16.92 -23.75 -1.33
CA VAL A 45 16.63 -22.49 -0.65
C VAL A 45 16.15 -22.75 0.78
N GLN A 46 16.79 -22.11 1.75
CA GLN A 46 16.40 -22.15 3.16
C GLN A 46 15.32 -21.10 3.43
N ARG A 47 14.09 -21.34 2.97
CA ARG A 47 12.98 -20.37 3.00
C ARG A 47 12.73 -19.74 4.38
N ARG A 48 12.86 -20.51 5.46
CA ARG A 48 12.68 -19.99 6.83
C ARG A 48 13.75 -18.98 7.23
N ILE A 49 15.01 -19.25 6.88
CA ILE A 49 16.14 -18.34 7.15
C ILE A 49 16.01 -17.10 6.27
N CYS A 50 15.67 -17.29 4.98
CA CYS A 50 15.42 -16.19 4.07
C CYS A 50 14.29 -15.28 4.58
N LEU A 51 13.21 -15.85 5.13
CA LEU A 51 12.12 -15.08 5.73
C LEU A 51 12.61 -14.29 6.96
N ALA A 52 13.36 -14.93 7.86
CA ALA A 52 13.90 -14.25 9.03
C ALA A 52 14.80 -13.07 8.64
N GLN A 53 15.71 -13.27 7.67
CA GLN A 53 16.59 -12.21 7.16
C GLN A 53 15.83 -11.12 6.41
N PHE A 54 14.78 -11.47 5.67
CA PHE A 54 13.90 -10.49 5.02
C PHE A 54 13.23 -9.59 6.06
N LEU A 55 12.64 -10.18 7.11
CA LEU A 55 11.98 -9.44 8.18
C LEU A 55 12.96 -8.59 9.00
N ALA A 56 14.21 -9.05 9.15
CA ALA A 56 15.28 -8.31 9.80
C ALA A 56 15.89 -7.20 8.90
N GLY A 57 15.54 -7.15 7.61
CA GLY A 57 16.14 -6.20 6.66
C GLY A 57 17.60 -6.49 6.30
N GLU A 58 18.06 -7.73 6.51
CA GLU A 58 19.46 -8.14 6.33
C GLU A 58 19.78 -8.63 4.91
N LEU A 59 18.75 -8.77 4.06
CA LEU A 59 18.91 -9.22 2.69
C LEU A 59 19.41 -8.09 1.78
N ASP A 60 20.64 -8.26 1.33
CA ASP A 60 21.32 -7.39 0.38
C ASP A 60 20.72 -7.49 -1.03
N ASN A 61 20.07 -6.40 -1.44
CA ASN A 61 19.25 -6.33 -2.64
C ASN A 61 19.76 -5.28 -3.63
N VAL A 62 19.49 -5.55 -4.91
CA VAL A 62 19.78 -4.65 -6.05
C VAL A 62 18.54 -3.92 -6.53
N GLY A 63 17.38 -4.22 -5.96
CA GLY A 63 16.10 -3.63 -6.33
C GLY A 63 15.02 -4.15 -5.41
N LYS A 64 14.08 -3.28 -5.07
CA LYS A 64 12.95 -3.58 -4.19
C LYS A 64 11.72 -2.90 -4.74
N TRP A 65 10.66 -3.68 -4.89
CA TRP A 65 9.32 -3.16 -5.13
C TRP A 65 8.43 -3.56 -3.97
N GLU A 66 7.63 -2.62 -3.47
CA GLU A 66 6.62 -2.85 -2.45
C GLU A 66 5.30 -2.25 -2.90
N ARG A 67 4.21 -2.95 -2.59
CA ARG A 67 2.87 -2.42 -2.79
C ARG A 67 2.70 -1.19 -1.88
N PRO A 68 2.28 -0.05 -2.43
CA PRO A 68 1.97 1.12 -1.61
C PRO A 68 0.88 0.77 -0.61
N LYS A 69 1.08 1.17 0.65
CA LYS A 69 0.09 0.96 1.70
C LYS A 69 -1.11 1.82 1.39
N LEU A 70 -2.31 1.22 1.35
CA LEU A 70 -3.56 1.93 1.03
C LEU A 70 -3.84 3.13 1.96
N GLU A 71 -3.26 3.13 3.16
CA GLU A 71 -3.34 4.23 4.12
C GLU A 71 -2.66 5.53 3.64
N GLU A 72 -1.77 5.46 2.64
CA GLU A 72 -1.00 6.60 2.14
C GLU A 72 -1.60 7.21 0.86
N MET A 73 -2.64 6.59 0.30
CA MET A 73 -3.35 7.05 -0.90
C MET A 73 -4.70 7.72 -0.57
N ALA A 74 -4.86 8.24 0.65
CA ALA A 74 -5.98 9.12 0.94
C ALA A 74 -5.82 10.42 0.11
N PRO A 75 -6.75 10.76 -0.80
CA PRO A 75 -6.73 12.07 -1.43
C PRO A 75 -6.80 13.15 -0.33
N PRO A 76 -6.06 14.27 -0.45
CA PRO A 76 -6.16 15.35 0.53
C PRO A 76 -7.50 16.08 0.32
N ALA A 77 -8.62 15.55 0.83
CA ALA A 77 -9.89 16.26 0.79
C ALA A 77 -10.95 15.74 1.81
N ILE A 78 -11.40 16.66 2.68
CA ILE A 78 -12.74 16.75 3.33
C ILE A 78 -13.10 15.77 4.48
N THR A 79 -12.52 15.94 5.67
CA THR A 79 -13.16 15.52 6.94
C THR A 79 -13.15 16.65 7.96
N THR A 80 -14.04 17.61 7.74
CA THR A 80 -14.94 18.05 8.83
C THR A 80 -16.24 18.43 8.13
N PRO A 81 -17.32 17.63 8.22
CA PRO A 81 -18.62 18.15 7.83
C PRO A 81 -18.90 19.34 8.77
N PRO A 82 -19.26 20.54 8.26
CA PRO A 82 -19.85 21.55 9.13
C PRO A 82 -21.06 20.89 9.80
N PRO A 83 -21.28 21.09 11.11
CA PRO A 83 -22.48 20.57 11.74
C PRO A 83 -23.66 21.16 10.98
N PHE A 84 -24.40 20.29 10.28
CA PHE A 84 -25.66 20.67 9.65
C PHE A 84 -26.59 21.14 10.76
N GLY A 85 -26.71 22.46 10.87
CA GLY A 85 -27.51 23.19 11.85
C GLY A 85 -27.88 24.56 11.30
N ALA A 86 -28.42 24.58 10.07
CA ALA A 86 -29.10 25.73 9.52
C ALA A 86 -30.48 25.30 9.01
N THR A 87 -31.31 24.77 9.91
CA THR A 87 -32.76 24.76 9.70
C THR A 87 -33.28 26.16 10.00
N LYS A 88 -33.62 26.89 8.93
CA LYS A 88 -34.45 28.10 8.98
C LYS A 88 -35.79 27.74 9.62
N ASP A 89 -35.98 28.10 10.88
CA ASP A 89 -37.32 28.20 11.46
C ASP A 89 -37.90 29.59 11.18
N SER A 90 -38.74 29.61 10.14
CA SER A 90 -40.05 30.25 10.09
C SER A 90 -40.22 31.62 10.79
N ILE A 91 -40.19 32.68 9.99
CA ILE A 91 -41.02 33.86 10.24
C ILE A 91 -42.46 33.49 9.87
N ARG A 92 -43.38 33.41 10.85
CA ARG A 92 -44.67 34.12 10.87
C ARG A 92 -45.56 33.82 12.08
N ASP A 93 -46.14 34.92 12.56
CA ASP A 93 -47.49 35.07 13.10
C ASP A 93 -47.70 34.83 14.60
N ARG A 94 -47.67 35.93 15.35
CA ARG A 94 -48.73 36.18 16.33
C ARG A 94 -49.03 37.67 16.42
N SER A 95 -50.02 38.07 15.64
CA SER A 95 -50.91 39.18 15.98
C SER A 95 -51.45 39.00 17.41
N ILE A 96 -51.27 40.00 18.28
CA ILE A 96 -52.16 40.25 19.42
C ILE A 96 -52.46 41.74 19.43
N GLY A 97 -53.68 42.09 19.02
CA GLY A 97 -54.28 43.37 19.37
C GLY A 97 -54.99 43.29 20.73
N LYS A 98 -54.95 44.39 21.48
CA LYS A 98 -55.98 45.01 22.34
C LYS A 98 -55.28 46.12 23.14
N ALA A 99 -55.56 47.41 22.96
CA ALA A 99 -56.80 48.16 23.22
C ALA A 99 -57.30 47.98 24.66
N THR A 100 -56.90 48.88 25.57
CA THR A 100 -57.73 49.79 26.38
C THR A 100 -56.79 50.72 27.15
#